data_AF-A0A916JKU0-F1
#
_entry.id   AF-A0A916JKU0-F1
#
_cell.length_a   1.000
_cell.length_b   1.000
_cell.length_c   1.000
_cell.angle_alpha   90.00
_cell.angle_beta   90.00
_cell.angle_gamma   90.00
#
_symmetry.space_group_name_H-M   'P 1'
#
loop_
_entity.id
_entity.type
_entity.pdbx_description
1 polymer ?
#
loop_
_entity_poly.entity_id
_entity_poly.type
_entity_poly.pdbx_seq_one_letter_code
_entity_poly.pdbx_strand_id
1 'polypeptide(L)'
;MAFLHVNKETTLTDLKDWFSESFPNLKIEFYDHSHNKGEGNVSSELLTDLNKLVSPNGNPEVELTIFDDYSTNLVEHIFRTKLHLNVQVFRKNGKNWIQTITTDNWTLKEQMERALFHKE
;
A
#
# COMPACT_ATOMS: atom_id res chain seq x y z
N MET A 1 -13.37 -5.51 4.24
CA MET A 1 -13.62 -4.76 2.97
C MET A 1 -13.48 -3.27 3.22
N ALA A 2 -12.81 -2.57 2.30
CA ALA A 2 -12.68 -1.12 2.27
C ALA A 2 -12.93 -0.62 0.84
N PHE A 3 -13.57 0.54 0.73
CA PHE A 3 -13.91 1.20 -0.54
C PHE A 3 -13.38 2.63 -0.54
N LEU A 4 -12.87 3.09 -1.68
CA LEU A 4 -12.48 4.47 -1.90
C LEU A 4 -12.78 4.90 -3.33
N HIS A 5 -13.37 6.09 -3.46
CA HIS A 5 -13.48 6.80 -4.73
C HIS A 5 -12.25 7.67 -4.93
N VAL A 6 -11.42 7.33 -5.92
CA VAL A 6 -10.19 8.06 -6.24
C VAL A 6 -10.47 9.01 -7.40
N ASN A 7 -10.20 10.29 -7.22
CA ASN A 7 -10.38 11.31 -8.25
C ASN A 7 -9.12 12.18 -8.38
N LYS A 8 -9.19 13.21 -9.23
CA LYS A 8 -8.05 14.11 -9.48
C LYS A 8 -7.59 14.92 -8.26
N GLU A 9 -8.40 15.03 -7.21
CA GLU A 9 -8.08 15.76 -5.98
C GLU A 9 -7.51 14.81 -4.91
N THR A 10 -7.62 13.50 -5.11
CA THR A 10 -7.04 12.49 -4.23
C THR A 10 -5.51 12.53 -4.32
N THR A 11 -4.88 12.70 -3.16
CA THR A 11 -3.43 12.71 -2.98
C THR A 11 -2.90 11.34 -2.56
N LEU A 12 -1.58 11.17 -2.62
CA LEU A 12 -0.93 9.99 -2.03
C LEU A 12 -1.14 9.91 -0.51
N THR A 13 -1.22 11.05 0.18
CA THR A 13 -1.55 11.09 1.61
C THR A 13 -2.93 10.50 1.88
N ASP A 14 -3.95 10.89 1.11
CA ASP A 14 -5.32 10.39 1.29
C ASP A 14 -5.38 8.86 1.15
N LEU A 15 -4.62 8.30 0.19
CA LEU A 15 -4.52 6.86 0.02
C LEU A 15 -3.85 6.16 1.21
N LYS A 16 -2.79 6.75 1.79
CA LYS A 16 -2.10 6.21 2.96
C LYS A 16 -3.00 6.18 4.18
N ASP A 17 -3.70 7.28 4.41
CA ASP A 17 -4.58 7.45 5.56
C ASP A 17 -5.77 6.50 5.44
N TRP A 18 -6.46 6.51 4.30
CA TRP A 18 -7.54 5.57 4.01
C TRP A 18 -7.14 4.11 4.22
N PHE A 19 -5.96 3.71 3.73
CA PHE A 19 -5.50 2.33 3.87
C PHE A 19 -5.21 1.97 5.33
N SER A 20 -4.53 2.85 6.06
CA SER A 20 -4.13 2.60 7.46
C SER A 20 -5.33 2.63 8.42
N GLU A 21 -6.33 3.45 8.13
CA GLU A 21 -7.62 3.47 8.83
C GLU A 21 -8.43 2.21 8.56
N SER A 22 -8.43 1.75 7.31
CA SER A 22 -9.16 0.56 6.88
C SER A 22 -8.53 -0.75 7.37
N PHE A 23 -7.20 -0.79 7.47
CA PHE A 23 -6.43 -1.98 7.82
C PHE A 23 -5.45 -1.68 8.96
N PRO A 24 -5.92 -1.68 10.23
CA PRO A 24 -5.11 -1.30 11.38
C PRO A 24 -3.81 -2.09 11.51
N ASN A 25 -2.73 -1.39 11.86
CA ASN A 25 -1.36 -1.93 11.94
C ASN A 25 -0.71 -2.29 10.60
N LEU A 26 -1.36 -1.97 9.48
CA LEU A 26 -0.73 -1.96 8.16
C LEU A 26 -0.60 -0.52 7.66
N LYS A 27 0.33 -0.31 6.73
CA LYS A 27 0.45 0.93 5.97
C LYS A 27 0.95 0.62 4.56
N ILE A 28 0.83 1.59 3.67
CA ILE A 28 1.41 1.55 2.33
C ILE A 28 2.43 2.65 2.12
N GLU A 29 3.43 2.37 1.29
CA GLU A 29 4.41 3.35 0.80
C GLU A 29 4.45 3.29 -0.73
N PHE A 30 4.76 4.43 -1.37
CA PHE A 30 4.77 4.56 -2.83
C PHE A 30 6.18 4.75 -3.38
N TYR A 31 6.42 4.20 -4.57
CA TYR A 31 7.74 4.23 -5.21
C TYR A 31 7.66 4.70 -6.68
N ASP A 32 8.67 5.44 -7.15
CA ASP A 32 8.72 6.00 -8.51
C ASP A 32 8.80 4.89 -9.58
N HIS A 33 9.59 3.84 -9.31
CA HIS A 33 9.77 2.70 -10.22
C HIS A 33 9.36 1.36 -9.59
N SER A 34 8.95 0.42 -10.46
CA SER A 34 8.73 -0.98 -10.08
C SER A 34 10.09 -1.62 -9.80
N HIS A 35 10.44 -1.83 -8.53
CA HIS A 35 11.71 -2.49 -8.17
C HIS A 35 11.90 -3.80 -8.95
N ASN A 36 13.06 -3.98 -9.56
CA ASN A 36 13.50 -5.29 -10.06
C ASN A 36 13.97 -6.15 -8.88
N LYS A 37 13.69 -7.46 -8.91
CA LYS A 37 14.19 -8.42 -7.91
C LYS A 37 15.72 -8.38 -7.86
N GLY A 38 16.30 -7.93 -6.75
CA GLY A 38 17.72 -8.14 -6.42
C GLY A 38 18.57 -6.91 -6.08
N GLU A 39 18.06 -5.69 -6.23
CA GLU A 39 18.83 -4.48 -5.88
C GLU A 39 18.49 -4.00 -4.47
N GLY A 40 19.35 -4.39 -3.53
CA GLY A 40 19.34 -3.88 -2.18
C GLY A 40 19.88 -2.45 -2.13
N ASN A 41 19.04 -1.45 -2.42
CA ASN A 41 19.13 -0.12 -1.81
C ASN A 41 17.83 0.69 -2.03
N VAL A 42 16.89 0.58 -1.10
CA VAL A 42 15.45 0.89 -1.29
C VAL A 42 15.08 2.33 -0.88
N SER A 43 16.05 3.23 -0.66
CA SER A 43 15.80 4.57 -0.10
C SER A 43 15.72 5.71 -1.11
N SER A 44 16.28 5.57 -2.32
CA SER A 44 16.30 6.64 -3.33
C SER A 44 15.05 6.70 -4.21
N GLU A 45 14.13 5.73 -4.10
CA GLU A 45 12.96 5.59 -4.98
C GLU A 45 11.62 5.82 -4.26
N LEU A 46 11.65 6.03 -2.93
CA LEU A 46 10.46 6.31 -2.14
C LEU A 46 9.91 7.69 -2.51
N LEU A 47 8.63 7.74 -2.89
CA LEU A 47 7.94 9.00 -3.13
C LEU A 47 7.68 9.70 -1.79
N THR A 48 8.43 10.78 -1.55
CA THR A 48 8.33 11.59 -0.33
C THR A 48 7.35 12.75 -0.45
N ASP A 49 7.05 13.20 -1.67
CA ASP A 49 6.00 14.19 -1.92
C ASP A 49 4.63 13.52 -1.96
N LEU A 50 3.99 13.47 -0.79
CA LEU A 50 2.69 12.82 -0.62
C LEU A 50 1.50 13.72 -1.03
N ASN A 51 1.75 15.00 -1.31
CA ASN A 51 0.72 15.91 -1.83
C ASN A 51 0.53 15.74 -3.34
N LYS A 52 1.34 14.90 -3.98
CA LYS A 52 1.18 14.54 -5.40
C LYS A 52 -0.18 13.87 -5.61
N LEU A 53 -0.87 14.32 -6.65
CA LEU A 53 -2.16 13.76 -7.06
C LEU A 53 -1.98 12.42 -7.76
N VAL A 54 -2.93 11.51 -7.56
CA VAL A 54 -2.88 10.12 -8.04
C VAL A 54 -3.04 10.01 -9.56
N SER A 55 -3.61 11.01 -10.23
CA SER A 55 -3.98 10.92 -11.65
C SER A 55 -3.11 11.80 -12.57
N PRO A 56 -2.14 11.21 -13.29
CA PRO A 56 -1.44 11.88 -14.39
C PRO A 56 -2.11 11.68 -15.77
N ASN A 57 -3.08 10.75 -15.91
CA ASN A 57 -3.53 10.26 -17.23
C ASN A 57 -5.03 10.43 -17.56
N GLY A 58 -5.76 11.31 -16.86
CA GLY A 58 -7.05 11.82 -17.37
C GLY A 58 -8.27 10.89 -17.26
N ASN A 59 -8.17 9.72 -16.61
CA ASN A 59 -9.38 9.06 -16.09
C ASN A 59 -9.89 9.88 -14.89
N PRO A 60 -11.13 10.38 -14.93
CA PRO A 60 -11.60 11.34 -13.94
C PRO A 60 -11.78 10.70 -12.56
N GLU A 61 -12.10 9.40 -12.52
CA GLU A 61 -12.53 8.70 -11.32
C GLU A 61 -12.22 7.20 -11.40
N VAL A 62 -11.74 6.61 -10.30
CA VAL A 62 -11.46 5.18 -10.15
C VAL A 62 -12.03 4.70 -8.83
N GLU A 63 -12.84 3.65 -8.87
CA GLU A 63 -13.29 2.96 -7.66
C GLU A 63 -12.26 1.91 -7.24
N LEU A 64 -11.76 2.05 -6.01
CA LEU A 64 -10.85 1.11 -5.38
C LEU A 64 -11.60 0.31 -4.32
N THR A 65 -11.61 -1.02 -4.46
CA THR A 65 -12.17 -1.94 -3.46
C THR A 65 -11.11 -2.94 -3.06
N ILE A 66 -10.83 -3.03 -1.76
CA ILE A 66 -9.87 -3.97 -1.18
C ILE A 66 -10.56 -4.79 -0.09
N PHE A 67 -10.41 -6.11 -0.15
CA PHE A 67 -10.91 -7.01 0.89
C PHE A 67 -9.75 -7.44 1.80
N ASP A 68 -10.06 -7.73 3.06
CA ASP A 68 -9.08 -8.12 4.07
C ASP A 68 -8.56 -9.55 3.86
N ASP A 69 -9.25 -10.36 3.06
CA ASP A 69 -8.78 -11.67 2.60
C ASP A 69 -7.88 -11.58 1.35
N TYR A 70 -7.61 -10.39 0.82
CA TYR A 70 -6.64 -10.20 -0.26
C TYR A 70 -5.22 -10.31 0.26
N SER A 71 -4.35 -10.97 -0.50
CA SER A 71 -2.91 -10.98 -0.24
C SER A 71 -2.28 -9.62 -0.50
N THR A 72 -1.16 -9.33 0.16
CA THR A 72 -0.40 -8.09 -0.07
C THR A 72 -0.01 -7.94 -1.54
N ASN A 73 0.42 -9.02 -2.18
CA ASN A 73 0.73 -9.05 -3.61
C ASN A 73 -0.47 -8.65 -4.49
N LEU A 74 -1.67 -9.12 -4.16
CA LEU A 74 -2.89 -8.75 -4.89
C LEU A 74 -3.20 -7.27 -4.71
N VAL A 75 -3.06 -6.74 -3.48
CA VAL A 75 -3.24 -5.32 -3.19
C VAL A 75 -2.27 -4.48 -4.02
N GLU A 76 -0.98 -4.78 -3.98
CA GLU A 76 0.05 -4.06 -4.76
C GLU A 76 -0.24 -4.11 -6.27
N HIS A 77 -0.70 -5.26 -6.77
CA HIS A 77 -1.13 -5.41 -8.16
C HIS A 77 -2.34 -4.54 -8.51
N ILE A 78 -3.33 -4.43 -7.63
CA ILE A 78 -4.51 -3.57 -7.82
C ILE A 78 -4.09 -2.11 -7.93
N PHE A 79 -3.24 -1.61 -7.02
CA PHE A 79 -2.74 -0.22 -7.06
C PHE A 79 -1.98 0.05 -8.36
N ARG A 80 -1.11 -0.88 -8.79
CA ARG A 80 -0.35 -0.76 -10.02
C ARG A 80 -1.22 -0.75 -11.27
N THR A 81 -2.28 -1.56 -11.31
CA THR A 81 -3.12 -1.71 -12.51
C THR A 81 -4.21 -0.65 -12.60
N LYS A 82 -4.81 -0.26 -11.47
CA LYS A 82 -5.91 0.71 -11.41
C LYS A 82 -5.44 2.15 -11.33
N LEU A 83 -4.34 2.40 -10.61
CA LEU A 83 -3.86 3.75 -10.30
C LEU A 83 -2.48 4.05 -10.90
N HIS A 84 -1.82 3.07 -11.54
CA HIS A 84 -0.46 3.20 -12.03
C HIS A 84 0.56 3.57 -10.94
N LEU A 85 0.28 3.17 -9.69
CA LEU A 85 1.15 3.42 -8.54
C LEU A 85 1.86 2.14 -8.13
N ASN A 86 3.19 2.21 -7.98
CA ASN A 86 3.93 1.15 -7.32
C ASN A 86 3.77 1.33 -5.82
N VAL A 87 3.10 0.37 -5.19
CA VAL A 87 2.84 0.36 -3.75
C VAL A 87 3.56 -0.82 -3.12
N GLN A 88 4.00 -0.64 -1.89
CA GLN A 88 4.48 -1.70 -1.02
C GLN A 88 3.69 -1.69 0.29
N VAL A 89 3.20 -2.86 0.72
CA VAL A 89 2.54 -3.00 2.03
C VAL A 89 3.59 -3.24 3.13
N PHE A 90 3.38 -2.58 4.28
CA PHE A 90 4.18 -2.75 5.49
C PHE A 90 3.28 -3.17 6.65
N ARG A 91 3.80 -4.07 7.48
CA ARG A 91 3.17 -4.50 8.73
C ARG A 91 3.91 -3.90 9.93
N LYS A 92 3.17 -3.49 10.95
CA LYS A 92 3.76 -3.10 12.24
C LYS A 92 4.31 -4.33 12.98
N ASN A 93 5.52 -4.20 13.51
CA ASN A 93 6.18 -5.19 14.36
C ASN A 93 6.80 -4.47 15.57
N GLY A 94 6.09 -4.48 16.71
CA GLY A 94 6.42 -3.64 17.86
C GLY A 94 6.43 -2.15 17.49
N LYS A 95 7.61 -1.52 17.56
CA LYS A 95 7.84 -0.12 17.19
C LYS A 95 8.28 0.07 15.72
N ASN A 96 8.60 -1.02 15.03
CA ASN A 96 9.14 -0.98 13.67
C ASN A 96 8.06 -1.29 12.63
N TRP A 97 8.28 -0.83 11.40
CA TRP A 97 7.49 -1.24 10.24
C TRP A 97 8.34 -2.16 9.39
N ILE A 98 7.83 -3.36 9.10
CA ILE A 98 8.51 -4.34 8.25
C ILE A 98 7.77 -4.46 6.93
N GLN A 99 8.53 -4.50 5.85
CA GLN A 99 7.98 -4.75 4.52
C GLN A 99 7.39 -6.16 4.49
N THR A 100 6.18 -6.30 3.95
CA THR A 100 5.63 -7.63 3.68
C THR A 100 6.32 -8.15 2.42
N ILE A 101 7.36 -8.96 2.61
CA ILE A 101 8.08 -9.54 1.48
C ILE A 101 7.10 -10.32 0.60
N THR A 102 7.24 -10.16 -0.72
CA THR A 102 6.34 -10.72 -1.73
C THR A 102 6.28 -12.26 -1.72
N THR A 103 7.11 -12.93 -0.92
CA THR A 103 7.09 -14.38 -0.69
C THR A 103 6.13 -14.82 0.42
N ASP A 104 5.64 -13.91 1.27
CA ASP A 104 4.61 -14.23 2.26
C ASP A 104 3.22 -14.08 1.62
N ASN A 105 2.57 -15.21 1.34
CA ASN A 105 1.23 -15.29 0.73
C ASN A 105 0.10 -14.88 1.71
N TRP A 106 0.40 -14.17 2.80
CA TRP A 106 -0.59 -13.79 3.80
C TRP A 106 -1.52 -12.69 3.30
N THR A 107 -2.78 -12.87 3.67
CA THR A 107 -3.86 -11.89 3.53
C THR A 107 -3.62 -10.67 4.42
N LEU A 108 -4.24 -9.53 4.10
CA LEU A 108 -4.20 -8.35 4.96
C LEU A 108 -4.67 -8.69 6.38
N LYS A 109 -5.72 -9.52 6.51
CA LYS A 109 -6.23 -10.00 7.79
C LYS A 109 -5.16 -10.73 8.59
N GLU A 110 -4.50 -11.71 7.99
CA GLU A 110 -3.41 -12.46 8.64
C GLU A 110 -2.22 -11.56 9.02
N GLN A 111 -1.93 -10.54 8.20
CA GLN A 111 -0.90 -9.56 8.53
C GLN A 111 -1.32 -8.70 9.73
N MET A 112 -2.56 -8.24 9.80
CA MET A 112 -3.08 -7.48 10.94
C MET A 112 -3.04 -8.31 12.24
N GLU A 113 -3.46 -9.56 12.19
CA GLU A 113 -3.42 -10.48 13.34
C GLU A 113 -1.99 -10.67 13.84
N ARG A 114 -1.04 -10.90 12.93
CA ARG A 114 0.40 -11.04 13.26
C ARG A 114 1.00 -9.79 13.88
N ALA A 115 0.55 -8.60 13.49
CA ALA A 115 1.01 -7.35 14.07
C ALA A 115 0.65 -7.22 15.57
N LEU A 116 -0.40 -7.92 16.03
CA LEU A 116 -0.83 -7.91 17.43
C LEU A 116 0.02 -8.84 18.31
N PHE A 117 0.49 -9.97 17.79
CA PHE A 117 1.34 -10.92 18.55
C PHE A 117 2.69 -10.33 18.97
N HIS A 118 3.14 -9.26 18.32
CA HIS A 118 4.39 -8.58 18.66
C HIS A 118 4.17 -7.29 19.46
N LYS A 119 3.00 -7.12 20.09
CA LYS A 119 2.71 -6.00 21.01
C LYS A 119 3.09 -6.29 22.48
N GLU A 120 3.64 -7.46 22.77
CA GLU A 120 4.09 -7.88 24.12
C GLU A 120 5.56 -7.54 24.39
#